data_AF-A0A2T0S3P9-F1
#
_entry.id   AF-A0A2T0S3P9-F1
#
_cell.length_a   1.000
_cell.length_b   1.000
_cell.length_c   1.000
_cell.angle_alpha   90.00
_cell.angle_beta   90.00
_cell.angle_gamma   90.00
#
_symmetry.space_group_name_H-M   'P 1'
#
loop_
_entity.id
_entity.type
_entity.pdbx_description
1 polymer ?
#
loop_
_entity_poly.entity_id
_entity_poly.type
_entity_poly.pdbx_seq_one_letter_code
_entity_poly.pdbx_strand_id
1 'polypeptide(L)'
;MPALAATATPETTLTGLLCLALVLITLGYALGCWIWPFSACRRCHGTGKRRSPFGRAFGLCRRCHGDGRRLRIGRRVINSLRELHDKGTR
;
A
#
# COMPACT_ATOMS: atom_id res chain seq x y z
N MET A 1 43.37 -10.67 30.27
CA MET A 1 41.89 -10.77 30.37
C MET A 1 41.27 -10.64 28.96
N PRO A 2 41.07 -11.74 28.21
CA PRO A 2 40.28 -11.73 26.98
C PRO A 2 39.27 -12.89 26.99
N ALA A 3 38.12 -12.71 27.64
CA ALA A 3 37.05 -13.73 27.66
C ALA A 3 35.67 -13.18 27.29
N LEU A 4 35.55 -11.89 26.94
CA LEU A 4 34.25 -11.25 26.67
C LEU A 4 33.86 -11.16 25.19
N ALA A 5 34.74 -11.51 24.25
CA ALA A 5 34.45 -11.38 22.80
C ALA A 5 33.71 -12.58 22.18
N ALA A 6 33.64 -13.73 22.86
CA ALA A 6 33.14 -14.97 22.27
C ALA A 6 31.60 -15.11 22.26
N THR A 7 30.86 -14.35 23.08
CA THR A 7 29.39 -14.45 23.17
C THR A 7 28.63 -13.38 22.39
N ALA A 8 29.32 -12.42 21.76
CA ALA A 8 28.67 -11.30 21.08
C ALA A 8 28.26 -11.58 19.62
N THR A 9 28.80 -12.63 19.00
CA THR A 9 28.52 -12.98 17.59
C THR A 9 27.16 -13.66 17.33
N PRO A 10 26.60 -14.55 18.18
CA PRO A 10 25.30 -15.17 17.90
C PRO A 10 24.13 -14.19 18.05
N GLU A 11 24.17 -13.32 19.08
CA GLU A 11 23.08 -12.38 19.37
C GLU A 11 22.97 -11.27 18.30
N THR A 12 24.12 -10.77 17.84
CA THR A 12 24.17 -9.70 16.82
C THR A 12 23.81 -10.20 15.43
N THR A 13 24.21 -11.43 15.09
CA THR A 13 23.83 -12.05 13.80
C THR A 13 22.34 -12.36 13.75
N LEU A 14 21.77 -12.91 14.83
CA LEU A 14 20.33 -13.14 14.94
C LEU A 14 19.56 -11.81 14.82
N THR A 15 19.96 -10.79 15.57
CA THR A 15 19.33 -9.47 15.54
C THR A 15 19.42 -8.85 14.14
N GLY A 16 20.60 -8.92 13.50
CA GLY A 16 20.80 -8.42 12.14
C GLY A 16 19.91 -9.11 11.12
N LEU A 17 19.80 -10.44 11.17
CA LEU A 17 18.90 -11.22 10.32
C LEU A 17 17.43 -10.84 10.54
N LEU A 18 17.03 -10.62 11.79
CA LEU A 18 15.67 -10.25 12.16
C LEU A 18 15.30 -8.85 11.63
N CYS A 19 16.21 -7.87 11.78
CA CYS A 19 16.08 -6.55 11.20
C CYS A 19 15.97 -6.61 9.66
N LEU A 20 16.84 -7.40 9.02
CA LEU A 20 16.86 -7.52 7.56
C LEU A 20 15.57 -8.17 7.04
N ALA A 21 15.08 -9.21 7.71
CA ALA A 21 13.79 -9.83 7.40
C ALA A 21 12.62 -8.85 7.55
N LEU A 22 12.59 -8.05 8.63
CA LEU A 22 11.60 -6.99 8.83
C LEU A 22 11.61 -5.96 7.70
N VAL A 23 12.80 -5.51 7.29
CA VAL A 23 12.96 -4.58 6.17
C VAL A 23 12.46 -5.19 4.87
N LEU A 24 12.80 -6.45 4.57
CA LEU A 24 12.33 -7.12 3.36
C LEU A 24 10.80 -7.30 3.34
N ILE A 25 10.20 -7.69 4.46
CA ILE A 25 8.74 -7.85 4.57
C ILE A 25 8.04 -6.51 4.38
N THR A 26 8.53 -5.46 5.04
CA THR A 26 7.95 -4.11 4.94
C THR A 26 8.10 -3.53 3.54
N LEU A 27 9.27 -3.66 2.92
CA LEU A 27 9.49 -3.25 1.53
C LEU A 27 8.66 -4.07 0.56
N GLY A 28 8.60 -5.40 0.72
CA GLY A 28 7.77 -6.27 -0.11
C GLY A 28 6.29 -5.91 -0.04
N TYR A 29 5.78 -5.62 1.15
CA TYR A 29 4.41 -5.14 1.34
C TYR A 29 4.18 -3.77 0.70
N ALA A 30 5.12 -2.84 0.88
CA ALA A 30 5.07 -1.52 0.26
C ALA A 30 5.08 -1.60 -1.27
N LEU A 31 5.95 -2.44 -1.84
CA LEU A 31 6.02 -2.74 -3.26
C LEU A 31 4.72 -3.37 -3.77
N GLY A 32 4.16 -4.35 -3.06
CA GLY A 32 2.86 -4.93 -3.40
C GLY A 32 1.73 -3.89 -3.41
N CYS A 33 1.74 -2.97 -2.42
CA CYS A 33 0.82 -1.84 -2.39
C CYS A 33 1.04 -0.83 -3.53
N TRP A 34 2.26 -0.76 -4.07
CA TRP A 34 2.62 0.12 -5.16
C TRP A 34 2.29 -0.47 -6.54
N ILE A 35 2.59 -1.75 -6.78
CA ILE A 35 2.32 -2.46 -8.04
C ILE A 35 0.81 -2.64 -8.26
N TRP A 36 0.04 -2.87 -7.19
CA TRP A 36 -1.42 -2.97 -7.24
C TRP A 36 -2.11 -1.78 -6.55
N PRO A 37 -2.02 -0.57 -7.13
CA PRO A 37 -2.50 0.64 -6.47
C PRO A 37 -4.03 0.76 -6.49
N PHE A 38 -4.70 0.01 -7.36
CA PHE A 38 -6.15 0.05 -7.52
C PHE A 38 -6.76 -1.22 -6.95
N SER A 39 -7.78 -1.06 -6.11
CA SER A 39 -8.67 -2.16 -5.71
C SER A 39 -10.04 -1.95 -6.32
N ALA A 40 -10.78 -3.03 -6.59
CA ALA A 40 -12.14 -2.92 -7.08
C ALA A 40 -13.02 -2.18 -6.06
N CYS A 41 -13.89 -1.28 -6.54
CA CYS A 41 -14.85 -0.63 -5.66
C CYS A 41 -15.81 -1.68 -5.08
N ARG A 42 -15.85 -1.81 -3.75
CA ARG A 42 -16.69 -2.80 -3.04
C ARG A 42 -18.19 -2.70 -3.34
N ARG A 43 -18.66 -1.55 -3.82
CA ARG A 43 -20.10 -1.33 -4.07
C ARG A 43 -20.54 -1.75 -5.48
N CYS A 44 -19.67 -1.63 -6.46
CA CYS A 44 -19.96 -2.00 -7.85
C CYS A 44 -19.10 -3.18 -8.34
N HIS A 45 -18.27 -3.76 -7.47
CA HIS A 45 -17.36 -4.87 -7.78
C HIS A 45 -16.52 -4.63 -9.04
N GLY A 46 -15.99 -3.43 -9.23
CA GLY A 46 -15.17 -3.11 -10.41
C GLY A 46 -15.94 -2.57 -11.62
N THR A 47 -17.27 -2.72 -11.68
CA THR A 47 -18.04 -2.38 -12.89
C THR A 47 -18.20 -0.89 -13.16
N GLY A 48 -17.98 -0.03 -12.16
CA GLY A 48 -18.22 1.43 -12.23
C GLY A 48 -19.70 1.83 -12.34
N LYS A 49 -20.60 0.85 -12.44
CA LYS A 49 -22.02 1.06 -12.76
C LYS A 49 -22.90 0.64 -11.57
N ARG A 50 -24.05 1.30 -11.44
CA ARG A 50 -25.13 0.96 -10.51
C ARG A 50 -26.39 0.72 -11.33
N ARG A 51 -27.05 -0.43 -11.12
CA ARG A 51 -28.34 -0.72 -11.72
C ARG A 51 -29.43 0.16 -11.09
N SER A 52 -30.27 0.77 -11.92
CA SER A 52 -31.45 1.48 -11.42
C SER A 52 -32.46 0.49 -10.83
N PRO A 53 -33.06 0.77 -9.66
CA PRO A 53 -34.09 -0.10 -9.09
C PRO A 53 -35.38 -0.14 -9.91
N PHE A 54 -35.66 0.88 -10.74
CA PHE A 54 -36.93 1.03 -11.46
C PHE A 54 -36.81 1.01 -12.99
N GLY A 55 -35.69 0.54 -13.55
CA GLY A 55 -35.57 0.48 -15.02
C GLY A 55 -34.30 -0.19 -15.54
N ARG A 56 -34.19 -0.25 -16.87
CA ARG A 56 -33.02 -0.80 -17.58
C ARG A 56 -31.82 0.15 -17.63
N ALA A 57 -31.93 1.34 -17.04
CA ALA A 57 -30.88 2.33 -17.01
C ALA A 57 -29.78 1.97 -16.00
N PHE A 58 -28.53 2.28 -16.38
CA PHE A 58 -27.37 2.19 -15.52
C PHE A 58 -26.93 3.61 -15.13
N GLY A 59 -26.79 3.86 -13.83
CA GLY A 59 -26.15 5.06 -13.32
C GLY A 59 -24.68 4.80 -13.00
N LEU A 60 -23.91 5.88 -12.83
CA LEU A 60 -22.56 5.79 -12.28
C LEU A 60 -22.63 5.34 -10.81
N CYS A 61 -21.66 4.53 -10.39
CA CYS A 61 -21.56 4.17 -8.98
C CYS A 61 -21.24 5.43 -8.16
N ARG A 62 -22.12 5.82 -7.22
CA ARG A 62 -21.94 7.01 -6.36
C ARG A 62 -20.68 6.97 -5.48
N ARG A 63 -20.06 5.79 -5.30
CA ARG A 63 -18.90 5.60 -4.41
C ARG A 63 -17.56 5.77 -5.12
N CYS A 64 -17.48 5.38 -6.39
CA CYS A 64 -16.28 5.54 -7.22
C CYS A 64 -16.50 6.49 -8.41
N HIS A 65 -17.64 7.18 -8.45
CA HIS A 65 -18.00 8.14 -9.50
C HIS A 65 -17.89 7.62 -10.95
N GLY A 66 -17.96 6.30 -11.15
CA GLY A 66 -17.83 5.68 -12.47
C GLY A 66 -16.51 4.97 -12.73
N ASP A 67 -15.47 5.24 -11.94
CA ASP A 67 -14.13 4.66 -12.16
C ASP A 67 -14.06 3.14 -11.99
N GLY A 68 -14.99 2.56 -11.23
CA GLY A 68 -14.96 1.12 -10.89
C GLY A 68 -13.84 0.71 -9.93
N ARG A 69 -12.83 1.54 -9.75
CA ARG A 69 -11.64 1.32 -8.91
C ARG A 69 -11.56 2.30 -7.73
N ARG A 70 -10.83 1.92 -6.68
CA ARG A 70 -10.51 2.75 -5.52
C ARG A 70 -9.00 2.69 -5.27
N LEU A 71 -8.38 3.83 -4.98
CA LEU A 71 -6.97 3.88 -4.58
C LEU A 71 -6.73 3.15 -3.25
N ARG A 72 -5.80 2.18 -3.27
CA ARG A 72 -5.19 1.59 -2.07
C ARG A 72 -4.35 2.64 -1.32
N ILE A 73 -4.09 2.36 -0.05
CA ILE A 73 -3.39 3.27 0.86
C ILE A 73 -1.98 3.59 0.35
N GLY A 74 -1.24 2.60 -0.17
CA GLY A 74 0.11 2.81 -0.69
C GLY A 74 0.19 3.91 -1.76
N ARG A 75 -0.72 3.90 -2.74
CA ARG A 75 -0.74 4.96 -3.76
C ARG A 75 -1.15 6.32 -3.21
N ARG A 76 -2.00 6.35 -2.17
CA ARG A 76 -2.37 7.57 -1.47
C ARG A 76 -1.14 8.21 -0.79
N VAL A 77 -0.33 7.40 -0.11
CA VAL A 77 0.92 7.87 0.52
C VAL A 77 1.87 8.46 -0.51
N ILE A 78 2.09 7.78 -1.64
CA ILE A 78 2.99 8.30 -2.69
C ILE A 78 2.48 9.63 -3.27
N ASN A 79 1.17 9.74 -3.53
CA ASN A 79 0.60 11.00 -3.99
C ASN A 79 0.79 12.11 -2.96
N SER A 80 0.54 11.84 -1.68
CA SER A 80 0.75 12.81 -0.61
C SER A 80 2.22 13.19 -0.47
N LEU A 81 3.15 12.24 -0.57
CA LEU A 81 4.59 12.51 -0.53
C LEU A 81 5.05 13.38 -1.71
N ARG A 82 4.53 13.12 -2.91
CA ARG A 82 4.79 13.97 -4.09
C ARG A 82 4.26 15.38 -3.89
N GLU A 83 3.03 15.50 -3.39
CA GLU A 83 2.43 16.80 -3.11
C GLU A 83 3.22 17.58 -2.04
N LEU A 84 3.74 16.89 -1.01
CA LEU A 84 4.62 17.50 0.00
C LEU A 84 5.97 17.93 -0.61
N HIS A 85 6.54 17.12 -1.49
CA HIS A 85 7.78 17.44 -2.18
C HIS A 85 7.61 18.67 -3.08
N ASP A 86 6.54 18.72 -3.89
CA ASP A 86 6.25 19.85 -4.79
C ASP A 86 5.98 21.16 -4.03
N LYS A 87 5.40 21.08 -2.82
CA LYS A 87 5.22 22.24 -1.94
C LYS A 87 6.52 22.72 -1.31
N GLY A 88 7.48 21.82 -1.08
CA GLY A 88 8.79 22.16 -0.51
C GLY A 88 9.78 22.67 -1.55
N THR A 89 9.57 22.38 -2.83
CA THR A 89 10.43 22.82 -3.94
C THR A 89 9.93 24.09 -4.65
N ARG A 90 8.82 24.68 -4.19
CA ARG A 90 8.21 25.90 -4.73
C ARG A 90 8.32 27.05 -3.75
#